data_AF-A0A448YWB6-F1
#
_entry.id   AF-A0A448YWB6-F1
#
_cell.length_a   1.000
_cell.length_b   1.000
_cell.length_c   1.000
_cell.angle_alpha   90.00
_cell.angle_beta   90.00
_cell.angle_gamma   90.00
#
_symmetry.space_group_name_H-M   'P 1'
#
loop_
_entity.id
_entity.type
_entity.pdbx_description
1 polymer ?
#
loop_
_entity_poly.entity_id
_entity_poly.type
_entity_poly.pdbx_seq_one_letter_code
_entity_poly.pdbx_strand_id
1 'polypeptide(L)'
;MDATEQLPRGQQLLLQRMIANHSLPDGEARAIFASLHGGDYGTDDEENGGGPIMGEGIETLEAAFVSINRQLRPGFGLEIITMVDTSTSGSGGATHYHAVVNTAADEVAKSETVFSRSWNVHERAFVRLVVRALVERSNRGGSNDNDDDEEEEEEPDDDDEEENEDEDENKDNNGKKQKSREPQSPGIQRADLINLRSDLEGGCKLTLDQATRVVGVLLEEKWLRVAPCTGADRRGSVRALLELAPRSYLELYHYVTALGMEADKLPQFLYHRA
;
A
#
# COMPACT_ATOMS: atom_id res chain seq x y z
N MET A 1 24.43 3.19 -25.22
CA MET A 1 25.22 2.67 -24.09
C MET A 1 24.74 1.26 -23.87
N ASP A 2 25.60 0.28 -24.08
CA ASP A 2 25.22 -1.12 -23.95
C ASP A 2 25.06 -1.46 -22.45
N ALA A 3 24.00 -2.17 -22.10
CA ALA A 3 23.71 -2.63 -20.75
C ALA A 3 24.61 -3.83 -20.38
N THR A 4 25.92 -3.65 -20.47
CA THR A 4 26.92 -4.72 -20.36
C THR A 4 27.77 -4.62 -19.10
N GLU A 5 27.75 -3.49 -18.41
CA GLU A 5 28.49 -3.32 -17.16
C GLU A 5 27.69 -3.90 -15.99
N GLN A 6 28.30 -4.86 -15.30
CA GLN A 6 27.72 -5.45 -14.10
C GLN A 6 27.57 -4.37 -13.02
N LEU A 7 26.41 -4.32 -12.36
CA LEU A 7 26.19 -3.42 -11.24
C LEU A 7 27.22 -3.67 -10.12
N PRO A 8 27.75 -2.64 -9.46
CA PRO A 8 28.55 -2.79 -8.25
C PRO A 8 27.83 -3.64 -7.21
N ARG A 9 28.58 -4.38 -6.38
CA ARG A 9 28.01 -5.34 -5.43
C ARG A 9 26.98 -4.70 -4.49
N GLY A 10 27.23 -3.48 -4.02
CA GLY A 10 26.30 -2.75 -3.15
C GLY A 10 25.00 -2.42 -3.86
N GLN A 11 25.06 -2.03 -5.14
CA GLN A 11 23.87 -1.79 -5.96
C GLN A 11 23.07 -3.07 -6.21
N GLN A 12 23.74 -4.21 -6.44
CA GLN A 12 23.08 -5.52 -6.55
C GLN A 12 22.34 -5.89 -5.26
N LEU A 13 22.98 -5.71 -4.09
CA LEU A 13 22.38 -6.01 -2.79
C LEU A 13 21.20 -5.09 -2.48
N LEU A 14 21.32 -3.79 -2.79
CA LEU A 14 20.22 -2.84 -2.68
C LEU A 14 19.04 -3.29 -3.53
N LEU A 15 19.28 -3.59 -4.82
CA LEU A 15 18.26 -4.06 -5.74
C LEU A 15 17.58 -5.35 -5.26
N GLN A 16 18.35 -6.34 -4.80
CA GLN A 16 17.81 -7.59 -4.23
C GLN A 16 16.88 -7.32 -3.05
N ARG A 17 17.29 -6.44 -2.11
CA ARG A 17 16.46 -6.06 -0.96
C ARG A 17 15.18 -5.33 -1.38
N MET A 18 15.25 -4.47 -2.39
CA MET A 18 14.07 -3.78 -2.93
C MET A 18 13.08 -4.78 -3.53
N ILE A 19 13.56 -5.71 -4.37
CA ILE A 19 12.72 -6.76 -4.99
C ILE A 19 12.06 -7.64 -3.91
N ALA A 20 12.83 -8.06 -2.90
CA ALA A 20 12.34 -8.90 -1.82
C ALA A 20 11.26 -8.23 -0.96
N ASN A 21 11.31 -6.90 -0.82
CA ASN A 21 10.33 -6.16 -0.03
C ASN A 21 9.14 -5.65 -0.83
N HIS A 22 9.16 -5.79 -2.16
CA HIS A 22 8.20 -5.29 -3.15
C HIS A 22 8.06 -3.76 -3.24
N SER A 23 7.83 -3.10 -2.11
CA SER A 23 7.87 -1.64 -1.96
C SER A 23 8.46 -1.27 -0.61
N LEU A 24 9.28 -0.23 -0.59
CA LEU A 24 9.97 0.27 0.60
C LEU A 24 9.63 1.76 0.85
N PRO A 25 9.25 2.14 2.07
CA PRO A 25 9.26 3.55 2.47
C PRO A 25 10.66 4.17 2.33
N ASP A 26 10.74 5.47 2.06
CA ASP A 26 12.01 6.20 1.88
C ASP A 26 12.98 6.05 3.06
N GLY A 27 12.47 6.09 4.30
CA GLY A 27 13.28 5.85 5.49
C GLY A 27 13.96 4.48 5.51
N GLU A 28 13.24 3.42 5.11
CA GLU A 28 13.80 2.06 5.04
C GLU A 28 14.80 1.92 3.89
N ALA A 29 14.49 2.49 2.72
CA ALA A 29 15.40 2.48 1.57
C ALA A 29 16.72 3.21 1.88
N ARG A 30 16.65 4.36 2.56
CA ARG A 30 17.83 5.10 3.03
C ARG A 30 18.60 4.32 4.08
N ALA A 31 17.93 3.66 5.02
CA ALA A 31 18.61 2.81 6.02
C ALA A 31 19.36 1.65 5.35
N ILE A 32 18.75 0.99 4.36
CA ILE A 32 19.40 -0.06 3.57
C ILE A 32 20.62 0.52 2.83
N PHE A 33 20.46 1.63 2.13
CA PHE A 33 21.56 2.28 1.41
C PHE A 33 22.70 2.67 2.35
N ALA A 34 22.41 3.31 3.48
CA ALA A 34 23.41 3.68 4.48
C ALA A 34 24.14 2.45 5.04
N SER A 35 23.43 1.34 5.29
CA SER A 35 24.06 0.08 5.75
C SER A 35 25.02 -0.51 4.72
N LEU A 36 24.71 -0.38 3.43
CA LEU A 36 25.57 -0.87 2.34
C LEU A 36 26.73 0.08 2.08
N HIS A 37 26.50 1.40 2.18
CA HIS A 37 27.52 2.42 1.96
C HIS A 37 28.51 2.53 3.14
N GLY A 38 28.07 2.26 4.36
CA GLY A 38 28.86 2.37 5.59
C GLY A 38 29.92 1.28 5.82
N GLY A 39 30.00 0.26 4.94
CA GLY A 39 31.09 -0.72 4.97
C GLY A 39 30.98 -1.81 6.04
N ASP A 40 29.84 -1.94 6.74
CA ASP A 40 29.64 -2.98 7.78
C ASP A 40 29.54 -4.41 7.19
N TYR A 41 29.53 -4.52 5.86
CA TYR A 41 29.70 -5.77 5.13
C TYR A 41 31.19 -6.09 5.01
N GLY A 42 31.76 -6.68 6.07
CA GLY A 42 33.16 -7.09 6.19
C GLY A 42 33.70 -7.70 4.90
N THR A 43 34.47 -6.91 4.16
CA THR A 43 35.29 -7.40 3.06
C THR A 43 36.59 -7.89 3.67
N ASP A 44 36.61 -9.15 4.10
CA ASP A 44 37.85 -9.84 4.51
C ASP A 44 38.86 -10.01 3.34
N ASP A 45 38.49 -9.58 2.13
CA ASP A 45 39.37 -9.50 0.96
C ASP A 45 40.08 -8.12 0.89
N GLU A 46 41.02 -7.87 1.80
CA GLU A 46 41.90 -6.68 1.75
C GLU A 46 42.92 -6.72 0.60
N GLU A 47 43.05 -7.83 -0.14
CA GLU A 47 44.11 -7.99 -1.16
C GLU A 47 43.80 -7.35 -2.53
N ASN A 48 42.56 -6.93 -2.81
CA ASN A 48 42.19 -6.36 -4.11
C ASN A 48 41.60 -4.95 -3.98
N GLY A 49 42.46 -3.95 -3.78
CA GLY A 49 42.21 -2.52 -4.07
C GLY A 49 40.73 -2.08 -4.05
N GLY A 50 40.08 -2.26 -2.89
CA GLY A 50 38.63 -2.21 -2.76
C GLY A 50 38.07 -0.83 -3.06
N GLY A 51 37.57 -0.65 -4.29
CA GLY A 51 36.75 0.51 -4.63
C GLY A 51 35.46 0.54 -3.79
N PRO A 52 34.75 1.69 -3.77
CA PRO A 52 33.49 1.80 -3.03
C PRO A 52 32.50 0.72 -3.46
N ILE A 53 31.89 0.01 -2.50
CA ILE A 53 30.97 -1.10 -2.77
C ILE A 53 29.76 -0.69 -3.62
N MET A 54 29.35 0.58 -3.51
CA MET A 54 28.26 1.18 -4.29
C MET A 54 28.68 1.67 -5.68
N GLY A 55 29.97 1.61 -6.02
CA GLY A 55 30.54 2.20 -7.24
C GLY A 55 31.05 3.62 -7.02
N GLU A 56 31.94 4.06 -7.92
CA GLU A 56 32.56 5.39 -7.86
C GLU A 56 31.51 6.51 -8.05
N GLY A 57 31.57 7.55 -7.22
CA GLY A 57 30.69 8.73 -7.30
C GLY A 57 29.25 8.52 -6.82
N ILE A 58 28.92 7.39 -6.19
CA ILE A 58 27.56 7.09 -5.69
C ILE A 58 27.46 7.39 -4.19
N GLU A 59 27.18 8.65 -3.87
CA GLU A 59 27.10 9.15 -2.47
C GLU A 59 25.67 9.19 -1.92
N THR A 60 24.65 9.12 -2.78
CA THR A 60 23.23 9.27 -2.41
C THR A 60 22.40 8.10 -2.92
N LEU A 61 21.25 7.88 -2.27
CA LEU A 61 20.28 6.86 -2.68
C LEU A 61 19.77 7.13 -4.10
N GLU A 62 19.51 8.38 -4.42
CA GLU A 62 19.03 8.83 -5.73
C GLU A 62 20.08 8.59 -6.82
N ALA A 63 21.36 8.86 -6.54
CA ALA A 63 22.45 8.53 -7.46
C ALA A 63 22.54 7.02 -7.71
N ALA A 64 22.35 6.20 -6.67
CA ALA A 64 22.29 4.75 -6.81
C ALA A 64 21.10 4.30 -7.69
N PHE A 65 19.91 4.88 -7.50
CA PHE A 65 18.75 4.57 -8.34
C PHE A 65 18.97 4.94 -9.81
N VAL A 66 19.54 6.11 -10.10
CA VAL A 66 19.89 6.52 -11.45
C VAL A 66 20.90 5.54 -12.09
N SER A 67 21.94 5.17 -11.34
CA SER A 67 22.94 4.19 -11.78
C SER A 67 22.33 2.82 -12.07
N ILE A 68 21.47 2.31 -11.18
CA ILE A 68 20.79 1.02 -11.35
C ILE A 68 19.84 1.06 -12.56
N ASN A 69 19.06 2.13 -12.71
CA ASN A 69 18.09 2.28 -13.81
C ASN A 69 18.76 2.32 -15.19
N ARG A 70 19.98 2.86 -15.28
CA ARG A 70 20.78 2.84 -16.51
C ARG A 70 21.03 1.42 -17.01
N GLN A 71 21.14 0.45 -16.11
CA GLN A 71 21.33 -0.97 -16.44
C GLN A 71 20.00 -1.74 -16.58
N LEU A 72 19.04 -1.49 -15.68
CA LEU A 72 17.77 -2.23 -15.65
C LEU A 72 16.89 -1.98 -16.88
N ARG A 73 16.85 -0.74 -17.37
CA ARG A 73 15.88 -0.35 -18.39
C ARG A 73 16.16 -0.97 -19.76
N PRO A 74 17.39 -0.90 -20.33
CA PRO A 74 17.65 -1.49 -21.63
C PRO A 74 17.70 -3.02 -21.59
N GLY A 75 18.16 -3.60 -20.47
CA GLY A 75 18.33 -5.05 -20.34
C GLY A 75 17.04 -5.81 -20.00
N PHE A 76 16.23 -5.25 -19.10
CA PHE A 76 15.11 -5.97 -18.48
C PHE A 76 13.77 -5.26 -18.60
N GLY A 77 13.74 -4.02 -19.12
CA GLY A 77 12.54 -3.19 -19.09
C GLY A 77 12.07 -2.83 -17.67
N LEU A 78 12.97 -2.95 -16.67
CA LEU A 78 12.68 -2.61 -15.29
C LEU A 78 13.19 -1.19 -14.95
N GLU A 79 12.51 -0.50 -14.04
CA GLU A 79 12.92 0.81 -13.53
C GLU A 79 12.56 0.90 -12.04
N ILE A 80 13.47 1.44 -11.22
CA ILE A 80 13.17 1.89 -9.87
C ILE A 80 12.37 3.19 -9.99
N ILE A 81 11.16 3.18 -9.46
CA ILE A 81 10.23 4.31 -9.47
C ILE A 81 9.92 4.69 -8.03
N THR A 82 9.76 6.00 -7.78
CA THR A 82 9.28 6.50 -6.50
C THR A 82 7.84 6.99 -6.61
N MET A 83 6.98 6.44 -5.79
CA MET A 83 5.61 6.87 -5.61
C MET A 83 5.54 7.86 -4.45
N VAL A 84 4.88 8.99 -4.65
CA VAL A 84 4.61 10.01 -3.64
C VAL A 84 3.16 9.82 -3.18
N ASP A 85 3.00 9.31 -1.97
CA ASP A 85 1.70 9.10 -1.33
C ASP A 85 1.32 10.33 -0.49
N THR A 86 0.28 11.03 -0.91
CA THR A 86 -0.28 12.18 -0.18
C THR A 86 -1.50 11.79 0.66
N SER A 87 -1.98 10.55 0.57
CA SER A 87 -3.20 10.10 1.25
C SER A 87 -2.99 9.85 2.75
N THR A 88 -1.78 9.46 3.14
CA THR A 88 -1.39 9.17 4.53
C THR A 88 -1.02 10.42 5.33
N SER A 89 -0.96 11.58 4.68
CA SER A 89 -0.42 12.83 5.22
C SER A 89 -1.41 13.60 6.09
N GLY A 90 -1.92 12.99 7.16
CA GLY A 90 -2.80 13.67 8.12
C GLY A 90 -2.12 14.83 8.87
N SER A 91 -0.78 14.90 8.92
CA SER A 91 -0.10 15.89 9.77
C SER A 91 1.33 16.31 9.40
N GLY A 92 1.97 15.86 8.30
CA GLY A 92 3.40 16.17 8.16
C GLY A 92 4.16 15.81 6.87
N GLY A 93 3.49 15.79 5.71
CA GLY A 93 4.18 15.66 4.42
C GLY A 93 3.91 14.34 3.69
N ALA A 94 4.27 14.31 2.41
CA ALA A 94 4.07 13.16 1.55
C ALA A 94 5.00 12.01 1.93
N THR A 95 4.48 10.78 1.93
CA THR A 95 5.30 9.59 2.15
C THR A 95 5.82 9.09 0.81
N HIS A 96 7.12 8.90 0.69
CA HIS A 96 7.73 8.35 -0.51
C HIS A 96 7.91 6.83 -0.39
N TYR A 97 7.52 6.11 -1.44
CA TYR A 97 7.71 4.66 -1.55
C TYR A 97 8.50 4.33 -2.82
N HIS A 98 9.44 3.41 -2.73
CA HIS A 98 10.28 2.97 -3.84
C HIS A 98 10.00 1.52 -4.19
N ALA A 99 9.88 1.22 -5.48
CA ALA A 99 9.75 -0.15 -5.96
C ALA A 99 10.47 -0.33 -7.30
N VAL A 100 10.82 -1.59 -7.61
CA VAL A 100 11.29 -1.99 -8.94
C VAL A 100 10.06 -2.37 -9.76
N VAL A 101 9.79 -1.62 -10.81
CA VAL A 101 8.59 -1.76 -11.63
C VAL A 101 8.96 -2.19 -13.04
N ASN A 102 8.15 -3.05 -13.63
CA ASN A 102 8.25 -3.36 -15.05
C ASN A 102 7.60 -2.24 -15.88
N THR A 103 8.41 -1.51 -16.64
CA THR A 103 7.95 -0.42 -17.51
C THR A 103 7.30 -0.89 -18.81
N ALA A 104 7.49 -2.16 -19.18
CA ALA A 104 6.87 -2.81 -20.33
C ALA A 104 5.54 -3.51 -19.97
N ALA A 105 4.97 -3.20 -18.80
CA ALA A 105 3.90 -3.97 -18.16
C ALA A 105 2.64 -4.18 -19.02
N ASP A 106 2.37 -3.38 -20.06
CA ASP A 106 1.07 -3.45 -20.71
C ASP A 106 0.79 -4.75 -21.50
N GLU A 107 1.82 -5.46 -21.98
CA GLU A 107 1.65 -6.76 -22.67
C GLU A 107 2.00 -7.96 -21.77
N VAL A 108 3.12 -7.89 -21.04
CA VAL A 108 3.58 -8.99 -20.18
C VAL A 108 2.76 -9.09 -18.89
N ALA A 109 2.24 -7.98 -18.35
CA ALA A 109 1.40 -8.05 -17.15
C ALA A 109 0.03 -8.65 -17.39
N LYS A 110 -0.47 -8.60 -18.63
CA LYS A 110 -1.79 -9.14 -18.99
C LYS A 110 -1.78 -10.65 -19.24
N SER A 111 -0.67 -11.23 -19.71
CA SER A 111 -0.59 -12.66 -20.02
C SER A 111 0.22 -13.49 -19.02
N GLU A 112 1.30 -12.95 -18.43
CA GLU A 112 2.33 -13.79 -17.79
C GLU A 112 2.99 -13.22 -16.52
N THR A 113 2.47 -12.16 -15.92
CA THR A 113 3.04 -11.68 -14.65
C THR A 113 3.01 -12.75 -13.55
N VAL A 114 3.94 -12.64 -12.61
CA VAL A 114 3.88 -13.35 -11.33
C VAL A 114 2.51 -13.14 -10.68
N PHE A 115 1.96 -11.92 -10.77
CA PHE A 115 0.60 -11.62 -10.33
C PHE A 115 -0.51 -12.39 -11.06
N SER A 116 -0.36 -12.79 -12.32
CA SER A 116 -1.37 -13.64 -12.99
C SER A 116 -1.12 -15.14 -12.75
N ARG A 117 0.14 -15.55 -12.56
CA ARG A 117 0.53 -16.96 -12.37
C ARG A 117 0.28 -17.49 -10.95
N SER A 118 0.31 -16.64 -9.93
CA SER A 118 0.12 -17.06 -8.53
C SER A 118 -1.32 -17.44 -8.17
N TRP A 119 -2.28 -17.20 -9.06
CA TRP A 119 -3.70 -17.37 -8.78
C TRP A 119 -4.39 -18.22 -9.84
N ASN A 120 -5.34 -19.05 -9.41
CA ASN A 120 -6.21 -19.74 -10.35
C ASN A 120 -7.22 -18.76 -11.00
N VAL A 121 -7.96 -19.22 -12.01
CA VAL A 121 -8.89 -18.36 -12.78
C VAL A 121 -9.93 -17.66 -11.89
N HIS A 122 -10.47 -18.37 -10.89
CA HIS A 122 -11.50 -17.84 -9.99
C HIS A 122 -10.94 -16.80 -9.02
N GLU A 123 -9.76 -17.07 -8.45
CA GLU A 123 -9.05 -16.13 -7.60
C GLU A 123 -8.68 -14.87 -8.36
N ARG A 124 -8.21 -14.99 -9.61
CA ARG A 124 -7.94 -13.82 -10.46
C ARG A 124 -9.19 -12.98 -10.71
N ALA A 125 -10.33 -13.62 -10.98
CA ALA A 125 -11.59 -12.91 -11.16
C ALA A 125 -11.97 -12.13 -9.88
N PHE A 126 -11.79 -12.77 -8.71
CA PHE A 126 -12.05 -12.14 -7.42
C PHE A 126 -11.09 -10.99 -7.11
N VAL A 127 -9.80 -11.14 -7.37
CA VAL A 127 -8.81 -10.07 -7.21
C VAL A 127 -9.14 -8.86 -8.10
N ARG A 128 -9.56 -9.08 -9.35
CA ARG A 128 -10.01 -7.99 -10.24
C ARG A 128 -11.23 -7.27 -9.69
N LEU A 129 -12.17 -8.00 -9.11
CA LEU A 129 -13.37 -7.45 -8.49
C LEU A 129 -13.03 -6.63 -7.24
N VAL A 130 -12.14 -7.13 -6.37
CA VAL A 130 -11.62 -6.40 -5.21
C VAL A 130 -10.95 -5.09 -5.61
N VAL A 131 -10.06 -5.12 -6.60
CA VAL A 131 -9.40 -3.89 -7.08
C VAL A 131 -10.41 -2.91 -7.65
N ARG A 132 -11.40 -3.37 -8.44
CA ARG A 132 -12.47 -2.52 -8.97
C ARG A 132 -13.27 -1.86 -7.85
N ALA A 133 -13.72 -2.62 -6.86
CA ALA A 133 -14.48 -2.09 -5.73
C ALA A 133 -13.70 -1.01 -4.97
N LEU A 134 -12.40 -1.23 -4.74
CA LEU A 134 -11.53 -0.24 -4.09
C LEU A 134 -11.36 1.04 -4.92
N VAL A 135 -11.22 0.92 -6.24
CA VAL A 135 -11.17 2.09 -7.14
C VAL A 135 -12.48 2.88 -7.09
N GLU A 136 -13.62 2.18 -7.19
CA GLU A 136 -14.94 2.81 -7.11
C GLU A 136 -15.18 3.49 -5.75
N ARG A 137 -14.75 2.86 -4.65
CA ARG A 137 -14.85 3.44 -3.30
C ARG A 137 -13.99 4.70 -3.16
N SER A 138 -12.77 4.68 -3.71
CA SER A 138 -11.86 5.84 -3.69
C SER A 138 -12.48 7.05 -4.39
N ASN A 139 -13.11 6.84 -5.54
CA ASN A 139 -13.78 7.92 -6.29
C ASN A 139 -15.01 8.50 -5.56
N ARG A 140 -15.73 7.68 -4.77
CA ARG A 140 -16.93 8.14 -4.03
C ARG A 140 -16.62 9.02 -2.81
N GLY A 141 -15.36 9.22 -2.45
CA GLY A 141 -14.99 10.18 -1.40
C GLY A 141 -15.40 9.78 0.03
N GLY A 142 -15.32 8.49 0.35
CA GLY A 142 -15.35 8.01 1.74
C GLY A 142 -16.70 8.01 2.45
N SER A 143 -17.80 8.52 1.86
CA SER A 143 -19.13 8.53 2.50
C SER A 143 -19.52 7.12 2.92
N ASN A 144 -19.32 6.80 4.20
CA ASN A 144 -19.71 5.52 4.77
C ASN A 144 -21.20 5.65 5.06
N ASP A 145 -22.03 5.42 4.05
CA ASP A 145 -23.49 5.46 4.18
C ASP A 145 -24.03 4.26 5.00
N ASN A 146 -23.14 3.47 5.63
CA ASN A 146 -23.48 2.49 6.66
C ASN A 146 -23.65 3.16 8.04
N ASP A 147 -24.28 4.34 8.09
CA ASP A 147 -24.96 4.82 9.30
C ASP A 147 -26.29 4.03 9.46
N ASP A 148 -26.25 2.71 9.24
CA ASP A 148 -27.34 1.78 9.50
C ASP A 148 -27.24 1.41 10.98
N ASP A 149 -28.02 2.12 11.78
CA ASP A 149 -28.73 1.58 12.94
C ASP A 149 -27.92 0.64 13.85
N GLU A 150 -26.86 1.16 14.48
CA GLU A 150 -26.63 0.76 15.87
C GLU A 150 -27.81 1.37 16.66
N GLU A 151 -28.96 0.66 16.67
CA GLU A 151 -29.87 0.71 17.79
C GLU A 151 -29.00 0.46 19.01
N GLU A 152 -28.60 1.54 19.69
CA GLU A 152 -28.14 1.48 21.06
C GLU A 152 -29.27 0.73 21.78
N GLU A 153 -29.07 -0.55 22.06
CA GLU A 153 -29.87 -1.25 23.05
C GLU A 153 -29.62 -0.48 24.35
N GLU A 154 -30.45 0.54 24.59
CA GLU A 154 -30.62 1.16 25.89
C GLU A 154 -30.94 0.00 26.83
N GLU A 155 -29.94 -0.44 27.59
CA GLU A 155 -30.19 -1.31 28.72
C GLU A 155 -31.23 -0.58 29.58
N PRO A 156 -32.36 -1.21 29.93
CA PRO A 156 -33.31 -0.57 30.82
C PRO A 156 -32.59 -0.29 32.14
N ASP A 157 -32.41 1.00 32.45
CA ASP A 157 -32.07 1.48 33.78
C ASP A 157 -33.17 0.98 34.72
N ASP A 158 -32.88 -0.11 35.45
CA ASP A 158 -33.69 -0.53 36.58
C ASP A 158 -33.54 0.54 37.67
N ASP A 159 -34.55 1.42 37.72
CA ASP A 159 -34.85 2.36 38.78
C ASP A 159 -34.84 1.65 40.15
N ASP A 160 -33.77 1.83 40.92
CA ASP A 160 -33.83 1.73 42.38
C ASP A 160 -33.75 3.15 42.97
N GLU A 161 -34.94 3.62 43.36
CA GLU A 161 -35.19 4.87 44.08
C GLU A 161 -34.39 4.93 45.40
N GLU A 162 -33.48 5.90 45.53
CA GLU A 162 -33.24 6.52 46.84
C GLU A 162 -33.21 8.04 46.72
N GLU A 163 -34.25 8.65 47.30
CA GLU A 163 -34.44 10.07 47.51
C GLU A 163 -33.20 10.72 48.17
N ASN A 164 -32.60 11.69 47.49
CA ASN A 164 -31.94 12.81 48.17
C ASN A 164 -32.23 14.09 47.41
N GLU A 165 -33.11 14.89 48.02
CA GLU A 165 -33.29 16.31 47.74
C GLU A 165 -31.97 17.03 48.01
N ASP A 166 -31.37 17.65 46.99
CA ASP A 166 -30.72 18.95 47.15
C ASP A 166 -30.57 19.61 45.77
N GLU A 167 -31.26 20.74 45.66
CA GLU A 167 -31.34 21.64 44.52
C GLU A 167 -29.98 22.31 44.26
N ASP A 168 -29.44 22.17 43.04
CA ASP A 168 -28.57 23.21 42.48
C ASP A 168 -28.75 23.31 40.96
N GLU A 169 -29.51 24.34 40.58
CA GLU A 169 -29.74 24.77 39.22
C GLU A 169 -28.43 25.22 38.56
N ASN A 170 -27.93 24.45 37.59
CA ASN A 170 -26.98 25.00 36.61
C ASN A 170 -27.30 24.50 35.20
N LYS A 171 -28.33 25.14 34.61
CA LYS A 171 -28.51 25.21 33.16
C LYS A 171 -27.34 26.02 32.60
N ASP A 172 -26.47 25.40 31.81
CA ASP A 172 -25.95 26.06 30.61
C ASP A 172 -25.19 25.12 29.66
N ASN A 173 -25.48 25.34 28.38
CA ASN A 173 -24.70 24.97 27.19
C ASN A 173 -24.67 23.51 26.76
N ASN A 174 -25.84 23.08 26.26
CA ASN A 174 -25.98 22.06 25.21
C ASN A 174 -25.37 22.57 23.87
N GLY A 175 -24.06 22.80 23.86
CA GLY A 175 -23.29 23.05 22.65
C GLY A 175 -23.14 21.72 21.93
N LYS A 176 -24.03 21.44 20.95
CA LYS A 176 -23.82 20.41 19.92
C LYS A 176 -22.45 20.66 19.30
N LYS A 177 -21.41 20.01 19.85
CA LYS A 177 -20.07 19.95 19.27
C LYS A 177 -20.28 19.37 17.89
N GLN A 178 -20.21 20.21 16.87
CA GLN A 178 -20.04 19.77 15.49
C GLN A 178 -18.76 18.92 15.50
N LYS A 179 -18.95 17.59 15.55
CA LYS A 179 -17.89 16.61 15.41
C LYS A 179 -17.27 16.92 14.05
N SER A 180 -16.11 17.56 14.06
CA SER A 180 -15.37 17.86 12.84
C SER A 180 -15.23 16.53 12.11
N ARG A 181 -15.89 16.42 10.94
CA ARG A 181 -15.84 15.22 10.11
C ARG A 181 -14.37 14.98 9.79
N GLU A 182 -13.77 14.03 10.49
CA GLU A 182 -12.45 13.54 10.13
C GLU A 182 -12.53 13.03 8.68
N PRO A 183 -11.52 13.31 7.85
CA PRO A 183 -11.50 12.82 6.48
C PRO A 183 -11.61 11.29 6.51
N GLN A 184 -12.74 10.77 6.01
CA GLN A 184 -13.00 9.34 5.99
C GLN A 184 -12.02 8.68 5.02
N SER A 185 -11.34 7.64 5.49
CA SER A 185 -10.44 6.84 4.65
C SER A 185 -11.21 6.23 3.46
N PRO A 186 -10.60 6.16 2.27
CA PRO A 186 -11.21 5.54 1.08
C PRO A 186 -11.30 4.00 1.15
N GLY A 187 -10.97 3.39 2.29
CA GLY A 187 -10.95 1.93 2.43
C GLY A 187 -12.33 1.27 2.45
N ILE A 188 -12.34 -0.04 2.21
CA ILE A 188 -13.50 -0.94 2.36
C ILE A 188 -13.23 -1.89 3.52
N GLN A 189 -14.24 -2.22 4.34
CA GLN A 189 -14.02 -3.19 5.41
C GLN A 189 -13.60 -4.55 4.86
N ARG A 190 -12.72 -5.24 5.59
CA ARG A 190 -12.24 -6.56 5.19
C ARG A 190 -13.37 -7.56 4.98
N ALA A 191 -14.41 -7.56 5.82
CA ALA A 191 -15.60 -8.39 5.65
C ALA A 191 -16.27 -8.16 4.29
N ASP A 192 -16.51 -6.89 3.94
CA ASP A 192 -17.20 -6.51 2.71
C ASP A 192 -16.41 -6.93 1.47
N LEU A 193 -15.08 -6.74 1.50
CA LEU A 193 -14.21 -7.25 0.42
C LEU A 193 -14.29 -8.76 0.27
N ILE A 194 -14.36 -9.51 1.36
CA ILE A 194 -14.53 -10.98 1.33
C ILE A 194 -15.92 -11.36 0.80
N ASN A 195 -16.94 -10.53 1.07
CA ASN A 195 -18.31 -10.74 0.61
C ASN A 195 -18.50 -10.51 -0.88
N LEU A 196 -17.64 -9.72 -1.55
CA LEU A 196 -17.61 -9.60 -3.02
C LEU A 196 -17.50 -10.95 -3.75
N ARG A 197 -17.13 -12.05 -3.07
CA ARG A 197 -17.13 -13.40 -3.65
C ARG A 197 -18.50 -13.83 -4.17
N SER A 198 -19.60 -13.29 -3.61
CA SER A 198 -20.96 -13.56 -4.08
C SER A 198 -21.24 -12.98 -5.45
N ASP A 199 -20.49 -11.94 -5.84
CA ASP A 199 -20.71 -11.15 -7.05
C ASP A 199 -19.84 -11.64 -8.21
N LEU A 200 -19.18 -12.79 -8.04
CA LEU A 200 -18.41 -13.45 -9.09
C LEU A 200 -19.34 -14.00 -10.19
N GLU A 201 -19.17 -13.47 -11.40
CA GLU A 201 -19.91 -13.90 -12.58
C GLU A 201 -19.25 -15.09 -13.31
N GLY A 202 -19.90 -15.60 -14.36
CA GLY A 202 -19.30 -16.57 -15.28
C GLY A 202 -19.05 -17.95 -14.69
N GLY A 203 -19.80 -18.34 -13.65
CA GLY A 203 -19.64 -19.63 -12.98
C GLY A 203 -18.41 -19.71 -12.08
N CYS A 204 -17.69 -18.60 -11.88
CA CYS A 204 -16.63 -18.53 -10.89
C CYS A 204 -17.23 -18.53 -9.49
N LYS A 205 -16.75 -19.42 -8.61
CA LYS A 205 -17.20 -19.47 -7.22
C LYS A 205 -15.99 -19.64 -6.32
N LEU A 206 -15.94 -18.85 -5.25
CA LEU A 206 -15.00 -19.02 -4.16
C LEU A 206 -15.78 -19.25 -2.87
N THR A 207 -15.30 -20.18 -2.04
CA THR A 207 -15.80 -20.32 -0.67
C THR A 207 -15.37 -19.11 0.17
N LEU A 208 -16.00 -18.93 1.33
CA LEU A 208 -15.60 -17.90 2.30
C LEU A 208 -14.12 -18.03 2.68
N ASP A 209 -13.66 -19.25 2.95
CA ASP A 209 -12.26 -19.52 3.32
C ASP A 209 -11.29 -19.20 2.17
N GLN A 210 -11.66 -19.51 0.93
CA GLN A 210 -10.85 -19.19 -0.23
C GLN A 210 -10.74 -17.68 -0.43
N ALA A 211 -11.85 -16.94 -0.37
CA ALA A 211 -11.85 -15.49 -0.47
C ALA A 211 -11.04 -14.83 0.67
N THR A 212 -11.21 -15.34 1.91
CA THR A 212 -10.45 -14.88 3.08
C THR A 212 -8.95 -15.09 2.89
N ARG A 213 -8.54 -16.27 2.39
CA ARG A 213 -7.14 -16.56 2.06
C ARG A 213 -6.62 -15.63 0.97
N VAL A 214 -7.39 -15.36 -0.09
CA VAL A 214 -6.99 -14.45 -1.16
C VAL A 214 -6.73 -13.05 -0.62
N VAL A 215 -7.64 -12.49 0.18
CA VAL A 215 -7.44 -11.18 0.82
C VAL A 215 -6.22 -11.20 1.76
N GLY A 216 -5.99 -12.31 2.48
CA GLY A 216 -4.81 -12.50 3.32
C GLY A 216 -3.51 -12.43 2.52
N VAL A 217 -3.42 -13.15 1.40
CA VAL A 217 -2.26 -13.12 0.50
C VAL A 217 -2.07 -11.73 -0.10
N LEU A 218 -3.14 -11.02 -0.48
CA LEU A 218 -3.03 -9.64 -0.97
C LEU A 218 -2.44 -8.68 0.08
N LEU A 219 -2.71 -8.89 1.37
CA LEU A 219 -2.12 -8.11 2.46
C LEU A 219 -0.66 -8.50 2.73
N GLU A 220 -0.36 -9.80 2.74
CA GLU A 220 0.99 -10.33 2.96
C GLU A 220 1.96 -9.86 1.88
N GLU A 221 1.52 -9.92 0.62
CA GLU A 221 2.26 -9.49 -0.57
C GLU A 221 2.20 -7.97 -0.80
N LYS A 222 1.66 -7.19 0.15
CA LYS A 222 1.56 -5.73 0.09
C LYS A 222 0.82 -5.19 -1.14
N TRP A 223 -0.15 -5.92 -1.70
CA TRP A 223 -1.10 -5.40 -2.69
C TRP A 223 -2.20 -4.56 -2.02
N LEU A 224 -2.60 -4.95 -0.82
CA LEU A 224 -3.49 -4.20 0.05
C LEU A 224 -2.74 -3.76 1.30
N ARG A 225 -3.21 -2.68 1.92
CA ARG A 225 -2.79 -2.28 3.27
C ARG A 225 -4.02 -1.94 4.12
N VAL A 226 -3.84 -2.00 5.42
CA VAL A 226 -4.83 -1.44 6.36
C VAL A 226 -4.70 0.08 6.30
N ALA A 227 -5.81 0.76 6.05
CA ALA A 227 -5.82 2.21 6.04
C ALA A 227 -5.49 2.75 7.44
N PRO A 228 -4.78 3.88 7.55
CA PRO A 228 -4.48 4.48 8.85
C PRO A 228 -5.77 5.00 9.49
N CYS A 229 -6.36 4.19 10.38
CA CYS A 229 -7.56 4.55 11.15
C CYS A 229 -7.12 4.96 12.56
N THR A 230 -7.64 6.06 13.09
CA THR A 230 -7.23 6.68 14.37
C THR A 230 -7.52 5.87 15.65
N GLY A 231 -7.97 4.61 15.57
CA GLY A 231 -8.32 3.85 16.78
C GLY A 231 -8.45 2.32 16.68
N ALA A 232 -8.15 1.69 15.54
CA ALA A 232 -8.39 0.26 15.33
C ALA A 232 -7.15 -0.48 14.80
N ASP A 233 -6.08 -0.48 15.59
CA ASP A 233 -4.77 -1.04 15.23
C ASP A 233 -4.71 -2.58 15.32
N ARG A 234 -5.79 -3.27 14.94
CA ARG A 234 -5.82 -4.73 14.88
C ARG A 234 -5.76 -5.17 13.42
N ARG A 235 -4.55 -5.43 12.93
CA ARG A 235 -4.22 -5.99 11.60
C ARG A 235 -5.04 -7.25 11.21
N GLY A 236 -5.66 -7.92 12.19
CA GLY A 236 -6.55 -9.08 11.99
C GLY A 236 -8.06 -8.78 12.06
N SER A 237 -8.48 -7.55 12.35
CA SER A 237 -9.89 -7.21 12.54
C SER A 237 -10.68 -7.37 11.25
N VAL A 238 -11.87 -7.96 11.37
CA VAL A 238 -12.86 -8.03 10.28
C VAL A 238 -13.34 -6.63 9.88
N ARG A 239 -13.30 -5.69 10.83
CA ARG A 239 -13.65 -4.27 10.65
C ARG A 239 -12.49 -3.41 10.12
N ALA A 240 -11.31 -4.00 9.86
CA ALA A 240 -10.19 -3.24 9.31
C ALA A 240 -10.55 -2.70 7.92
N LEU A 241 -10.39 -1.39 7.73
CA LEU A 241 -10.53 -0.75 6.42
C LEU A 241 -9.29 -1.07 5.61
N LEU A 242 -9.48 -1.69 4.45
CA LEU A 242 -8.44 -2.05 3.52
C LEU A 242 -8.47 -1.12 2.31
N GLU A 243 -7.30 -0.72 1.86
CA GLU A 243 -7.11 0.10 0.67
C GLU A 243 -5.98 -0.46 -0.21
N LEU A 244 -5.88 0.05 -1.44
CA LEU A 244 -4.76 -0.28 -2.33
C LEU A 244 -3.45 0.20 -1.70
N ALA A 245 -2.48 -0.70 -1.62
CA ALA A 245 -1.14 -0.38 -1.13
C ALA A 245 -0.27 0.26 -2.23
N PRO A 246 0.86 0.90 -1.86
CA PRO A 246 1.82 1.49 -2.81
C PRO A 246 2.21 0.58 -3.97
N ARG A 247 2.45 -0.71 -3.70
CA ARG A 247 2.78 -1.72 -4.72
C ARG A 247 1.70 -1.80 -5.82
N SER A 248 0.42 -1.76 -5.44
CA SER A 248 -0.68 -1.82 -6.39
C SER A 248 -0.67 -0.64 -7.36
N TYR A 249 -0.41 0.57 -6.88
CA TYR A 249 -0.29 1.73 -7.76
C TYR A 249 0.92 1.65 -8.67
N LEU A 250 2.06 1.21 -8.15
CA LEU A 250 3.31 1.08 -8.90
C LEU A 250 3.23 0.02 -10.00
N GLU A 251 2.65 -1.16 -9.71
CA GLU A 251 2.59 -2.27 -10.67
C GLU A 251 1.31 -2.29 -11.53
N LEU A 252 0.19 -1.76 -11.02
CA LEU A 252 -1.12 -1.80 -11.70
C LEU A 252 -1.62 -0.43 -12.15
N TYR A 253 -0.75 0.58 -12.25
CA TYR A 253 -1.12 1.97 -12.61
C TYR A 253 -2.08 2.05 -13.81
N HIS A 254 -1.72 1.40 -14.93
CA HIS A 254 -2.55 1.42 -16.14
C HIS A 254 -3.90 0.72 -15.94
N TYR A 255 -3.92 -0.38 -15.17
CA TYR A 255 -5.16 -1.10 -14.88
C TYR A 255 -6.08 -0.28 -13.98
N VAL A 256 -5.55 0.33 -12.92
CA VAL A 256 -6.29 1.21 -12.01
C VAL A 256 -6.84 2.44 -12.75
N THR A 257 -6.04 3.03 -13.66
CA THR A 257 -6.49 4.13 -14.52
C THR A 257 -7.59 3.67 -15.48
N ALA A 258 -7.45 2.49 -16.08
CA ALA A 258 -8.47 1.92 -16.99
C ALA A 258 -9.78 1.57 -16.27
N LEU A 259 -9.73 1.30 -14.97
CA LEU A 259 -10.91 1.17 -14.11
C LEU A 259 -11.58 2.51 -13.78
N GLY A 260 -10.99 3.63 -14.18
CA GLY A 260 -11.57 4.97 -14.01
C GLY A 260 -11.21 5.66 -12.71
N MET A 261 -10.08 5.32 -12.07
CA MET A 261 -9.59 6.11 -10.93
C MET A 261 -9.32 7.56 -11.37
N GLU A 262 -9.79 8.52 -10.59
CA GLU A 262 -9.61 9.94 -10.90
C GLU A 262 -8.13 10.36 -10.78
N ALA A 263 -7.70 11.26 -11.66
CA ALA A 263 -6.28 11.64 -11.77
C ALA A 263 -5.72 12.35 -10.53
N ASP A 264 -6.57 13.06 -9.77
CA ASP A 264 -6.22 13.72 -8.51
C ASP A 264 -6.12 12.74 -7.32
N LYS A 265 -6.68 11.52 -7.46
CA LYS A 265 -6.56 10.44 -6.48
C LYS A 265 -5.36 9.54 -6.74
N LEU A 266 -4.80 9.58 -7.94
CA LEU A 266 -3.61 8.81 -8.28
C LEU A 266 -2.37 9.43 -7.60
N PRO A 267 -1.48 8.60 -7.05
CA PRO A 267 -0.22 9.10 -6.50
C PRO A 267 0.67 9.65 -7.61
N GLN A 268 1.59 10.55 -7.25
CA GLN A 268 2.58 11.05 -8.20
C GLN A 268 3.76 10.10 -8.30
N PHE A 269 4.35 9.98 -9.49
CA PHE A 269 5.51 9.12 -9.73
C PHE A 269 6.73 9.94 -10.13
N LEU A 270 7.86 9.69 -9.48
CA LEU A 270 9.16 10.25 -9.81
C LEU A 270 10.02 9.16 -10.47
N TYR A 271 10.55 9.49 -11.65
CA TYR A 271 11.42 8.61 -12.43
C TYR A 271 12.87 9.05 -12.27
N HIS A 272 13.73 8.13 -11.83
CA HIS A 272 15.16 8.38 -11.62
C HIS A 272 15.92 8.19 -12.94
N ARG A 273 16.03 9.26 -13.72
CA ARG A 273 16.68 9.28 -15.05
C ARG A 273 17.83 10.28 -15.06
N ALA A 274 18.94 9.88 -15.68
CA ALA A 274 20.07 10.75 -16.00
C ALA A 274 19.80 11.54 -17.29
#